data_AF-A0A2D1BII0-F1
#
_entry.id   AF-A0A2D1BII0-F1
#
_cell.length_a   1.000
_cell.length_b   1.000
_cell.length_c   1.000
_cell.angle_alpha   90.00
_cell.angle_beta   90.00
_cell.angle_gamma   90.00
#
_symmetry.space_group_name_H-M   'P 1'
#
loop_
_entity.id
_entity.type
_entity.pdbx_description
1 polymer ?
#
loop_
_entity_poly.entity_id
_entity_poly.type
_entity_poly.pdbx_seq_one_letter_code
_entity_poly.pdbx_strand_id
1 'polypeptide(L)' 'ICNNFPTIIDYFPGTHNKLLKNLAFMESDILEKVKEHQESMDINNPRDFIDCFLIKMEK' A
#
# COMPACT_ATOMS: atom_id res chain seq x y z
N ILE A 1 12.66 4.79 -19.55
CA ILE A 1 13.09 6.22 -19.50
C ILE A 1 12.70 6.86 -18.17
N CYS A 2 11.45 6.77 -17.70
CA CYS A 2 11.05 7.20 -16.34
C CYS A 2 11.98 6.66 -15.23
N ASN A 3 12.31 5.37 -15.26
CA ASN A 3 13.23 4.77 -14.29
C ASN A 3 14.68 5.28 -14.33
N ASN A 4 15.14 5.80 -15.48
CA ASN A 4 16.55 6.16 -15.65
C ASN A 4 16.81 7.63 -15.28
N PHE A 5 15.78 8.49 -15.34
CA PHE A 5 15.88 9.91 -15.00
C PHE A 5 14.59 10.40 -14.29
N PRO A 6 14.24 9.83 -13.12
CA PRO A 6 12.96 10.09 -12.45
C PRO A 6 12.80 11.58 -12.11
N THR A 7 13.83 12.18 -11.52
CA THR A 7 13.80 13.58 -11.08
C THR A 7 13.53 14.57 -12.22
N ILE A 8 14.03 14.30 -13.43
CA ILE A 8 13.78 15.19 -14.58
C ILE A 8 12.33 15.03 -15.05
N ILE A 9 11.84 13.79 -15.07
CA ILE A 9 10.51 13.46 -15.60
C ILE A 9 9.40 13.95 -14.67
N ASP A 10 9.63 13.97 -13.36
CA ASP A 10 8.65 14.45 -12.36
C ASP A 10 8.26 15.93 -12.55
N TYR A 11 9.10 16.74 -13.20
CA TYR A 11 8.76 18.14 -13.51
C TYR A 11 7.82 18.29 -14.72
N PHE A 12 7.67 17.26 -15.55
CA PHE A 12 6.85 17.34 -16.76
C PHE A 12 5.48 16.70 -16.55
N PRO A 13 4.40 17.24 -17.14
CA PRO A 13 3.14 16.55 -17.16
C PRO A 13 3.25 15.27 -18.00
N GLY A 14 2.79 14.13 -17.48
CA GLY A 14 2.81 12.87 -18.21
C GLY A 14 2.06 11.73 -17.55
N THR A 15 2.05 10.57 -18.20
CA THR A 15 1.38 9.35 -17.73
C THR A 15 1.93 8.83 -16.41
N HIS A 16 3.21 9.11 -16.11
CA HIS A 16 3.84 8.79 -14.84
C HIS A 16 3.13 9.48 -13.65
N ASN A 17 2.63 10.71 -13.81
CA ASN A 17 1.86 11.38 -12.74
C ASN A 17 0.54 10.67 -12.45
N LYS A 18 -0.12 10.12 -13.48
CA LYS A 18 -1.31 9.28 -13.27
C LYS A 18 -0.96 7.96 -12.59
N LEU A 19 0.15 7.34 -12.99
CA LEU A 19 0.65 6.12 -12.35
C LEU A 19 0.95 6.35 -10.86
N LEU A 20 1.68 7.42 -10.52
CA LEU A 20 1.99 7.78 -9.14
C LEU A 20 0.72 8.05 -8.31
N LYS A 21 -0.26 8.76 -8.88
CA LYS A 21 -1.57 8.96 -8.21
C LYS A 21 -2.30 7.64 -7.96
N ASN A 22 -2.30 6.73 -8.92
CA ASN A 22 -2.93 5.42 -8.76
C ASN A 22 -2.21 4.56 -7.71
N LEU A 23 -0.88 4.65 -7.64
CA LEU A 23 -0.09 3.97 -6.61
C LEU A 23 -0.40 4.54 -5.22
N ALA A 24 -0.41 5.86 -5.06
CA ALA A 24 -0.76 6.51 -3.80
C ALA A 24 -2.20 6.17 -3.35
N PHE A 25 -3.13 6.08 -4.29
CA PHE A 25 -4.50 5.62 -4.01
C PHE A 25 -4.51 4.16 -3.53
N MET A 26 -3.83 3.26 -4.24
CA MET A 26 -3.74 1.85 -3.85
C MET A 26 -3.07 1.68 -2.46
N GLU A 27 -2.04 2.45 -2.16
CA GLU A 27 -1.41 2.46 -0.83
C GLU A 27 -2.40 2.91 0.25
N SER A 28 -3.18 3.97 0.00
CA SER A 28 -4.22 4.43 0.93
C SER A 28 -5.28 3.37 1.18
N ASP A 29 -5.76 2.70 0.13
CA ASP A 29 -6.77 1.63 0.24
C ASP A 29 -6.23 0.44 1.04
N ILE A 30 -4.98 0.05 0.80
CA ILE A 30 -4.32 -1.02 1.56
C ILE A 30 -4.19 -0.63 3.03
N LEU A 31 -3.81 0.61 3.34
CA LEU A 31 -3.69 1.09 4.72
C LEU A 31 -5.05 1.09 5.44
N GLU A 32 -6.12 1.49 4.77
CA GLU A 32 -7.48 1.40 5.31
C GLU A 32 -7.85 -0.05 5.62
N LYS A 33 -7.59 -0.98 4.68
CA LYS A 33 -7.83 -2.41 4.89
C LYS A 33 -7.02 -2.97 6.06
N VAL A 34 -5.74 -2.61 6.17
CA VAL A 34 -4.91 -3.03 7.30
C VAL A 34 -5.51 -2.54 8.63
N LYS A 35 -5.99 -1.30 8.67
CA LYS A 35 -6.64 -0.74 9.87
C LYS A 35 -7.93 -1.48 10.23
N GLU A 36 -8.79 -1.77 9.24
CA GLU A 36 -9.99 -2.59 9.46
C GLU A 36 -9.63 -3.97 10.04
N HIS A 37 -8.55 -4.59 9.55
CA HIS A 37 -8.08 -5.88 10.05
C HIS A 37 -7.59 -5.79 11.49
N GLN A 38 -6.82 -4.75 11.83
CA GLN A 38 -6.34 -4.48 13.19
C GLN A 38 -7.49 -4.25 14.18
N GLU A 39 -8.53 -3.49 13.80
CA GLU A 39 -9.68 -3.21 14.67
C GLU A 39 -10.51 -4.47 14.98
N SER A 40 -10.51 -5.45 14.08
CA SER A 40 -11.29 -6.69 14.16
C SER A 40 -10.42 -7.94 14.37
N MET A 41 -9.19 -7.76 14.84
CA MET A 41 -8.17 -8.81 14.90
C MET A 41 -8.50 -9.88 15.96
N ASP A 42 -8.45 -11.16 15.55
CA ASP A 42 -8.51 -12.32 16.45
C ASP A 42 -7.29 -13.22 16.23
N ILE A 43 -6.39 -13.24 17.21
CA ILE A 43 -5.14 -14.03 17.17
C ILE A 43 -5.41 -15.53 17.01
N ASN A 44 -6.54 -16.02 17.49
CA ASN A 44 -6.89 -17.44 17.44
C ASN A 44 -7.52 -17.86 16.11
N ASN A 45 -7.97 -16.90 15.31
CA ASN A 45 -8.70 -17.15 14.07
C ASN A 45 -8.33 -16.12 12.97
N PRO A 46 -7.11 -16.18 12.42
CA PRO A 46 -6.70 -15.29 11.32
C PRO A 46 -7.53 -15.57 10.07
N ARG A 47 -8.11 -14.52 9.48
CA ARG A 47 -9.01 -14.62 8.33
C ARG A 47 -8.25 -14.77 7.02
N ASP A 48 -7.18 -14.01 6.86
CA ASP A 48 -6.38 -13.97 5.64
C ASP A 48 -4.90 -13.60 5.88
N PHE A 49 -4.18 -13.34 4.79
CA PHE A 49 -2.78 -12.98 4.81
C PHE A 49 -2.49 -11.74 5.67
N ILE A 50 -3.38 -10.75 5.68
CA ILE A 50 -3.18 -9.50 6.42
C ILE A 50 -3.18 -9.80 7.91
N ASP A 51 -4.16 -10.56 8.40
CA ASP A 51 -4.19 -10.99 9.81
C ASP A 51 -2.95 -11.82 10.18
N CYS A 52 -2.57 -12.78 9.34
CA CYS A 52 -1.39 -13.62 9.60
C CYS A 52 -0.10 -12.78 9.68
N PHE A 53 0.04 -11.79 8.80
CA PHE A 53 1.19 -10.91 8.76
C PHE A 53 1.24 -9.98 9.98
N LEU A 54 0.10 -9.40 10.37
CA LEU A 54 -0.03 -8.54 11.54
C LEU A 54 0.28 -9.30 12.84
N ILE A 55 -0.29 -10.49 13.03
CA ILE A 55 -0.01 -11.34 14.19
C ILE A 55 1.48 -11.69 14.28
N LYS A 56 2.14 -11.91 13.13
CA LYS A 56 3.59 -12.16 13.08
C LYS A 56 4.43 -10.93 13.40
N MET A 57 3.93 -9.71 13.15
CA MET A 57 4.63 -8.48 13.51
C MET A 57 4.52 -8.12 15.00
N GLU A 58 3.44 -8.53 15.66
CA GLU A 58 3.24 -8.29 17.10
C GLU A 58 4.00 -9.28 18.00
N LYS A 59 4.40 -10.43 17.46
CA LYS A 59 5.18 -11.48 18.15
C LYS A 59 6.66 -11.37 17.83
#